data_AF-A0A2E4LW45-F1
#
_entry.id   AF-A0A2E4LW45-F1
#
_cell.length_a   1.000
_cell.length_b   1.000
_cell.length_c   1.000
_cell.angle_alpha   90.00
_cell.angle_beta   90.00
_cell.angle_gamma   90.00
#
_symmetry.space_group_name_H-M   'P 1'
#
loop_
_entity.id
_entity.type
_entity.pdbx_description
1 polymer ?
#
loop_
_entity_poly.entity_id
_entity_poly.type
_entity_poly.pdbx_seq_one_letter_code
_entity_poly.pdbx_strand_id
1 'polypeptide(L)'
;MFGTCVCPVSGGNCDLDLFIGSLNKAMPDKIRRLKSFEFPVAVEWAAKEGWNPGLADAEVFFNTDPEGFWGAFDKQGLAAVISSVQYSSDFGFVGFYICRPDRRGSGLGYRLWQAVLDGSVPKTIGLDGVVDQQDNYRKSGFEFAHRNIRFGGVVTASGETPDDLFTLAVDDIGIVDAFEQTCNLFAESRIEFLRGWIGNDKHTALALKGPMGLRAYGVIRPCLEGHKIGPLFAPNAKDAKTLFGALLQSRDDQGGKVYLDVPEPNQAAIDLATTHGMVPEFETARMYKGPAPKLDLGMAFGISSFELG
;
A
#
# COMPACT_ATOMS: atom_id res chain seq x y z
N MET A 1 4.78 -12.07 32.37
CA MET A 1 3.99 -12.41 33.58
C MET A 1 2.53 -12.15 33.25
N PHE A 2 1.73 -13.20 33.10
CA PHE A 2 0.31 -13.08 32.80
C PHE A 2 -0.46 -12.93 34.12
N GLY A 3 -1.26 -11.88 34.23
CA GLY A 3 -2.19 -11.64 35.33
C GLY A 3 -3.46 -12.46 35.14
N THR A 4 -3.73 -13.30 36.13
CA THR A 4 -4.89 -14.17 36.30
C THR A 4 -6.13 -13.38 36.71
N CYS A 5 -7.32 -13.85 36.29
CA CYS A 5 -8.58 -13.59 36.97
C CYS A 5 -9.10 -14.91 37.53
N VAL A 6 -9.38 -14.92 38.84
CA VAL A 6 -9.75 -16.08 39.67
C VAL A 6 -11.25 -16.05 39.93
N CYS A 7 -11.92 -17.21 39.89
CA CYS A 7 -13.06 -17.54 40.76
C CYS A 7 -13.30 -19.07 40.80
N PRO A 8 -14.04 -19.61 41.81
CA PRO A 8 -13.49 -20.59 42.74
C PRO A 8 -14.08 -22.01 42.61
N VAL A 9 -13.43 -22.90 43.37
CA VAL A 9 -13.51 -24.36 43.45
C VAL A 9 -14.84 -24.89 44.01
N SER A 10 -15.36 -25.99 43.42
CA SER A 10 -15.89 -27.12 44.20
C SER A 10 -16.05 -28.40 43.37
N GLY A 11 -15.19 -29.39 43.65
CA GLY A 11 -15.53 -30.81 43.83
C GLY A 11 -16.12 -31.62 42.67
N GLY A 12 -15.28 -32.44 42.03
CA GLY A 12 -15.73 -33.56 41.19
C GLY A 12 -14.55 -34.23 40.48
N ASN A 13 -14.03 -35.31 41.05
CA ASN A 13 -13.01 -36.15 40.44
C ASN A 13 -13.71 -37.14 39.49
N CYS A 14 -13.52 -37.03 38.18
CA CYS A 14 -13.69 -38.14 37.22
C CYS A 14 -13.15 -37.75 35.83
N ASP A 15 -12.20 -38.55 35.36
CA ASP A 15 -11.71 -38.74 33.99
C ASP A 15 -11.02 -37.58 33.25
N LEU A 16 -9.71 -37.48 33.51
CA LEU A 16 -8.75 -36.68 32.74
C LEU A 16 -8.49 -37.20 31.30
N ASP A 17 -9.08 -38.33 30.90
CA ASP A 17 -8.85 -38.96 29.59
C ASP A 17 -9.97 -38.74 28.56
N LEU A 18 -10.98 -37.91 28.87
CA LEU A 18 -12.08 -37.59 27.94
C LEU A 18 -12.10 -36.13 27.44
N PHE A 19 -11.14 -35.29 27.86
CA PHE A 19 -11.06 -33.87 27.46
C PHE A 19 -9.99 -33.54 26.40
N ILE A 20 -9.29 -34.54 25.87
CA ILE A 20 -8.29 -34.37 24.78
C ILE A 20 -8.86 -34.84 23.41
N GLY A 21 -10.16 -35.16 23.34
CA GLY A 21 -10.78 -35.79 22.17
C GLY A 21 -11.74 -34.95 21.32
N SER A 22 -11.98 -33.66 21.63
CA SER A 22 -13.03 -32.88 20.92
C SER A 22 -12.73 -31.40 20.65
N LEU A 23 -11.46 -31.01 20.57
CA LEU A 23 -11.10 -29.71 19.98
C LEU A 23 -10.93 -29.86 18.47
N ASN A 24 -12.03 -29.59 17.76
CA ASN A 24 -12.08 -29.15 16.37
C ASN A 24 -11.19 -29.93 15.39
N LYS A 25 -11.77 -30.98 14.80
CA LYS A 25 -11.41 -31.43 13.44
C LYS A 25 -11.90 -30.39 12.41
N ALA A 26 -11.50 -29.13 12.58
CA ALA A 26 -11.56 -28.15 11.50
C ALA A 26 -10.50 -28.59 10.49
N MET A 27 -10.91 -28.85 9.25
CA MET A 27 -9.95 -29.03 8.17
C MET A 27 -8.95 -27.86 8.23
N PRO A 28 -7.63 -28.13 8.17
CA PRO A 28 -6.64 -27.07 8.30
C PRO A 28 -6.93 -26.02 7.25
N ASP A 29 -7.03 -24.75 7.67
CA ASP A 29 -7.25 -23.66 6.72
C ASP A 29 -6.20 -23.75 5.61
N LYS A 30 -6.64 -23.85 4.36
CA LYS A 30 -5.74 -24.05 3.23
C LYS A 30 -5.09 -22.72 2.91
N ILE A 31 -3.77 -22.63 3.03
CA ILE A 31 -3.00 -21.46 2.60
C ILE A 31 -2.42 -21.72 1.22
N ARG A 32 -2.62 -20.78 0.30
CA ARG A 32 -2.08 -20.84 -1.07
C ARG A 32 -2.06 -19.45 -1.72
N ARG A 33 -1.38 -19.34 -2.85
CA ARG A 33 -1.47 -18.17 -3.72
C ARG A 33 -2.90 -17.95 -4.22
N LEU A 34 -3.25 -16.68 -4.36
CA LEU A 34 -4.49 -16.25 -5.00
C LEU A 34 -4.35 -16.35 -6.51
N LYS A 35 -5.46 -16.65 -7.17
CA LYS A 35 -5.58 -16.47 -8.61
C LYS A 35 -6.02 -15.05 -8.91
N SER A 36 -5.78 -14.56 -10.13
CA SER A 36 -6.15 -13.20 -10.55
C SER A 36 -7.62 -12.86 -10.27
N PHE A 37 -8.54 -13.78 -10.53
CA PHE A 37 -9.98 -13.58 -10.28
C PHE A 37 -10.38 -13.59 -8.80
N GLU A 38 -9.51 -14.03 -7.90
CA GLU A 38 -9.76 -14.05 -6.45
C GLU A 38 -9.24 -12.78 -5.77
N PHE A 39 -8.21 -12.14 -6.34
CA PHE A 39 -7.59 -10.95 -5.77
C PHE A 39 -8.51 -9.72 -5.64
N PRO A 40 -9.49 -9.47 -6.54
CA PRO A 40 -10.44 -8.38 -6.36
C PRO A 40 -11.19 -8.39 -5.02
N VAL A 41 -11.35 -9.57 -4.38
CA VAL A 41 -11.95 -9.68 -3.04
C VAL A 41 -11.07 -9.00 -1.97
N ALA A 42 -9.74 -9.08 -2.10
CA ALA A 42 -8.81 -8.40 -1.19
C ALA A 42 -8.94 -6.87 -1.29
N VAL A 43 -9.13 -6.36 -2.51
CA VAL A 43 -9.36 -4.93 -2.78
C VAL A 43 -10.72 -4.48 -2.23
N GLU A 44 -11.77 -5.30 -2.37
CA GLU A 44 -13.07 -5.04 -1.74
C GLU A 44 -12.97 -5.00 -0.21
N TRP A 45 -12.16 -5.87 0.40
CA TRP A 45 -11.93 -5.81 1.84
C TRP A 45 -11.16 -4.56 2.27
N ALA A 46 -10.12 -4.16 1.53
CA ALA A 46 -9.42 -2.90 1.77
C ALA A 46 -10.37 -1.69 1.70
N ALA A 47 -11.32 -1.70 0.76
CA ALA A 47 -12.36 -0.69 0.69
C ALA A 47 -13.23 -0.64 1.96
N LYS A 48 -13.63 -1.81 2.49
CA LYS A 48 -14.41 -1.92 3.74
C LYS A 48 -13.63 -1.48 4.98
N GLU A 49 -12.30 -1.58 4.94
CA GLU A 49 -11.41 -1.02 5.97
C GLU A 49 -11.15 0.50 5.79
N GLY A 50 -11.77 1.14 4.80
CA GLY A 50 -11.65 2.57 4.55
C GLY A 50 -10.42 2.99 3.73
N TRP A 51 -9.72 2.05 3.07
CA TRP A 51 -8.46 2.35 2.38
C TRP A 51 -8.64 3.04 1.02
N ASN A 52 -9.88 3.22 0.55
CA ASN A 52 -10.22 3.89 -0.71
C ASN A 52 -9.32 3.46 -1.91
N PRO A 53 -9.34 2.17 -2.31
CA PRO A 53 -8.55 1.68 -3.42
C PRO A 53 -9.00 2.29 -4.76
N GLY A 54 -8.08 2.33 -5.72
CA GLY A 54 -8.32 2.72 -7.10
C GLY A 54 -9.19 1.72 -7.86
N LEU A 55 -9.90 2.19 -8.88
CA LEU A 55 -10.81 1.34 -9.67
C LEU A 55 -10.08 0.32 -10.56
N ALA A 56 -8.79 0.56 -10.84
CA ALA A 56 -7.93 -0.34 -11.62
C ALA A 56 -6.83 -1.01 -10.77
N ASP A 57 -6.75 -0.69 -9.46
CA ASP A 57 -5.66 -1.13 -8.58
C ASP A 57 -5.55 -2.67 -8.53
N ALA A 58 -6.68 -3.39 -8.57
CA ALA A 58 -6.68 -4.86 -8.52
C ALA A 58 -5.85 -5.50 -9.64
N GLU A 59 -6.04 -5.04 -10.89
CA GLU A 59 -5.32 -5.57 -12.05
C GLU A 59 -3.84 -5.17 -12.00
N VAL A 60 -3.55 -3.89 -11.74
CA VAL A 60 -2.17 -3.39 -11.73
C VAL A 60 -1.35 -4.04 -10.61
N PHE A 61 -1.90 -4.15 -9.40
CA PHE A 61 -1.22 -4.79 -8.29
C PHE A 61 -0.98 -6.28 -8.55
N PHE A 62 -1.99 -7.02 -9.03
CA PHE A 62 -1.82 -8.45 -9.30
C PHE A 62 -0.75 -8.70 -10.36
N ASN A 63 -0.73 -7.90 -11.42
CA ASN A 63 0.24 -8.04 -12.52
C ASN A 63 1.67 -7.59 -12.14
N THR A 64 1.84 -6.84 -11.05
CA THR A 64 3.16 -6.45 -10.54
C THR A 64 3.96 -7.68 -10.08
N ASP A 65 3.30 -8.60 -9.36
CA ASP A 65 3.85 -9.88 -8.93
C ASP A 65 2.71 -10.91 -8.77
N PRO A 66 2.37 -11.68 -9.81
CA PRO A 66 1.29 -12.67 -9.76
C PRO A 66 1.47 -13.74 -8.67
N GLU A 67 2.70 -13.91 -8.17
CA GLU A 67 3.04 -14.92 -7.16
C GLU A 67 3.09 -14.34 -5.73
N GLY A 68 2.94 -13.01 -5.60
CA GLY A 68 3.05 -12.25 -4.36
C GLY A 68 1.78 -12.23 -3.50
N PHE A 69 0.65 -12.75 -3.98
CA PHE A 69 -0.64 -12.65 -3.29
C PHE A 69 -1.09 -13.98 -2.71
N TRP A 70 -1.41 -14.00 -1.41
CA TRP A 70 -1.74 -15.22 -0.68
C TRP A 70 -3.07 -15.11 0.05
N GLY A 71 -3.75 -16.26 0.17
CA GLY A 71 -5.01 -16.39 0.88
C GLY A 71 -5.04 -17.60 1.79
N ALA A 72 -5.72 -17.45 2.92
CA ALA A 72 -6.13 -18.56 3.76
C ALA A 72 -7.62 -18.86 3.55
N PHE A 73 -7.96 -20.12 3.31
CA PHE A 73 -9.30 -20.55 2.95
C PHE A 73 -9.89 -21.47 4.02
N ASP A 74 -11.13 -21.18 4.42
CA ASP A 74 -11.95 -22.02 5.28
C ASP A 74 -13.15 -22.61 4.50
N LYS A 75 -14.13 -23.19 5.21
CA LYS A 75 -15.33 -23.79 4.60
C LYS A 75 -16.21 -22.78 3.86
N GLN A 76 -16.11 -21.49 4.16
CA GLN A 76 -16.86 -20.41 3.52
C GLN A 76 -16.04 -19.74 2.39
N GLY A 77 -14.84 -20.24 2.09
CA GLY A 77 -13.96 -19.69 1.06
C GLY A 77 -12.84 -18.84 1.66
N LEU A 78 -12.49 -17.76 0.97
CA LEU A 78 -11.39 -16.88 1.39
C LEU A 78 -11.71 -16.23 2.74
N ALA A 79 -10.79 -16.35 3.69
CA ALA A 79 -10.97 -15.94 5.08
C ALA A 79 -9.92 -14.91 5.55
N ALA A 80 -8.71 -14.96 4.99
CA ALA A 80 -7.69 -13.94 5.21
C ALA A 80 -6.81 -13.80 3.96
N VAL A 81 -6.23 -12.61 3.77
CA VAL A 81 -5.32 -12.28 2.67
C VAL A 81 -4.07 -11.58 3.19
N ILE A 82 -2.99 -11.70 2.43
CA ILE A 82 -1.74 -10.94 2.59
C ILE A 82 -1.08 -10.83 1.22
N SER A 83 -0.51 -9.67 0.89
CA SER A 83 0.45 -9.54 -0.21
C SER A 83 1.87 -9.50 0.35
N SER A 84 2.79 -10.09 -0.39
CA SER A 84 4.24 -10.07 -0.21
C SER A 84 4.86 -9.96 -1.60
N VAL A 85 4.72 -8.77 -2.20
CA VAL A 85 5.18 -8.46 -3.55
C VAL A 85 6.70 -8.37 -3.56
N GLN A 86 7.36 -9.05 -4.50
CA GLN A 86 8.81 -9.01 -4.65
C GLN A 86 9.19 -8.14 -5.86
N TYR A 87 9.97 -7.08 -5.62
CA TYR A 87 10.51 -6.23 -6.67
C TYR A 87 11.86 -6.78 -7.17
N SER A 88 12.67 -7.31 -6.24
CA SER A 88 13.92 -8.00 -6.55
C SER A 88 14.28 -8.96 -5.41
N SER A 89 15.44 -9.63 -5.52
CA SER A 89 16.01 -10.39 -4.39
C SER A 89 16.45 -9.51 -3.21
N ASP A 90 16.51 -8.20 -3.39
CA ASP A 90 16.95 -7.26 -2.36
C ASP A 90 15.77 -6.55 -1.68
N PHE A 91 14.65 -6.37 -2.38
CA PHE A 91 13.48 -5.68 -1.83
C PHE A 91 12.13 -6.36 -2.13
N GLY A 92 11.28 -6.42 -1.11
CA GLY A 92 9.87 -6.76 -1.21
C GLY A 92 8.99 -5.86 -0.36
N PHE A 93 7.68 -5.91 -0.59
CA PHE A 93 6.69 -5.10 0.12
C PHE A 93 5.49 -5.93 0.57
N VAL A 94 5.10 -5.77 1.83
CA VAL A 94 3.96 -6.45 2.44
C VAL A 94 2.78 -5.50 2.55
N GLY A 95 1.63 -5.94 2.06
CA GLY A 95 0.38 -5.20 2.09
C GLY A 95 -0.82 -6.13 2.23
N PHE A 96 -2.03 -5.58 2.07
CA PHE A 96 -3.30 -6.33 2.09
C PHE A 96 -3.41 -7.36 3.22
N TYR A 97 -2.85 -7.09 4.41
CA TYR A 97 -2.94 -8.03 5.53
C TYR A 97 -4.29 -7.88 6.24
N ILE A 98 -5.31 -8.53 5.68
CA ILE A 98 -6.72 -8.35 6.08
C ILE A 98 -7.35 -9.71 6.37
N CYS A 99 -8.15 -9.77 7.44
CA CYS A 99 -8.88 -10.96 7.85
C CYS A 99 -10.38 -10.66 7.98
N ARG A 100 -11.21 -11.59 7.50
CA ARG A 100 -12.67 -11.53 7.62
C ARG A 100 -13.06 -11.38 9.10
N PRO A 101 -14.02 -10.49 9.46
CA PRO A 101 -14.31 -10.17 10.87
C PRO A 101 -14.60 -11.38 11.78
N ASP A 102 -15.34 -12.39 11.29
CA ASP A 102 -15.68 -13.62 12.01
C ASP A 102 -14.50 -14.57 12.23
N ARG A 103 -13.34 -14.32 11.59
CA ARG A 103 -12.10 -15.10 11.73
C ARG A 103 -10.99 -14.32 12.43
N ARG A 104 -11.26 -13.08 12.88
CA ARG A 104 -10.32 -12.32 13.72
C ARG A 104 -10.18 -12.98 15.10
N GLY A 105 -9.00 -12.86 15.70
CA GLY A 105 -8.70 -13.48 16.99
C GLY A 105 -8.48 -15.01 16.96
N SER A 106 -8.69 -15.69 15.82
CA SER A 106 -8.53 -17.15 15.72
C SER A 106 -7.09 -17.61 15.44
N GLY A 107 -6.12 -16.69 15.38
CA GLY A 107 -4.75 -16.95 14.96
C GLY A 107 -4.57 -17.25 13.46
N LEU A 108 -5.61 -17.11 12.63
CA LEU A 108 -5.55 -17.38 11.19
C LEU A 108 -4.59 -16.43 10.46
N GLY A 109 -4.71 -15.12 10.71
CA GLY A 109 -3.83 -14.11 10.12
C GLY A 109 -2.36 -14.39 10.46
N TYR A 110 -2.06 -14.72 11.72
CA TYR A 110 -0.69 -15.01 12.13
C TYR A 110 -0.12 -16.27 11.44
N ARG A 111 -0.90 -17.33 11.29
CA ARG A 111 -0.47 -18.51 10.51
C ARG A 111 -0.23 -18.17 9.04
N LEU A 112 -1.09 -17.34 8.45
CA LEU A 112 -0.90 -16.85 7.08
C LEU A 112 0.38 -16.02 6.96
N TRP A 113 0.62 -15.10 7.90
CA TRP A 113 1.84 -14.30 7.99
C TRP A 113 3.09 -15.17 8.07
N GLN A 114 3.12 -16.17 8.96
CA GLN A 114 4.24 -17.11 9.08
C GLN A 114 4.47 -17.89 7.78
N ALA A 115 3.41 -18.44 7.20
CA ALA A 115 3.51 -19.21 5.96
C ALA A 115 4.09 -18.40 4.78
N VAL A 116 3.84 -17.09 4.75
CA VAL A 116 4.30 -16.21 3.67
C VAL A 116 5.67 -15.61 3.97
N LEU A 117 5.93 -15.14 5.19
CA LEU A 117 7.16 -14.40 5.50
C LEU A 117 8.30 -15.25 6.05
N ASP A 118 8.05 -16.44 6.60
CA ASP A 118 9.14 -17.32 7.06
C ASP A 118 9.95 -17.87 5.86
N GLY A 119 9.34 -17.93 4.68
CA GLY A 119 9.98 -18.27 3.41
C GLY A 119 10.45 -17.06 2.59
N SER A 120 10.32 -15.84 3.11
CA SER A 120 10.64 -14.63 2.36
C SER A 120 12.15 -14.48 2.13
N VAL A 121 12.52 -14.23 0.87
CA VAL A 121 13.91 -14.14 0.39
C VAL A 121 14.50 -12.72 0.40
N PRO A 122 13.73 -11.63 0.17
CA PRO A 122 14.28 -10.28 0.13
C PRO A 122 15.08 -9.89 1.37
N LYS A 123 16.23 -9.22 1.14
CA LYS A 123 17.07 -8.67 2.23
C LYS A 123 16.33 -7.62 3.05
N THR A 124 15.49 -6.83 2.38
CA THR A 124 14.66 -5.80 3.00
C THR A 124 13.20 -6.02 2.61
N ILE A 125 12.31 -5.97 3.61
CA ILE A 125 10.86 -6.02 3.40
C ILE A 125 10.26 -4.73 3.96
N GLY A 126 9.59 -3.95 3.12
CA GLY A 126 8.81 -2.79 3.54
C GLY A 126 7.36 -3.13 3.85
N LEU A 127 6.71 -2.33 4.69
CA LEU A 127 5.26 -2.28 4.83
C LEU A 127 4.79 -0.89 5.26
N ASP A 128 3.52 -0.59 5.02
CA ASP A 128 2.80 0.50 5.66
C ASP A 128 1.77 -0.06 6.64
N GLY A 129 2.12 -0.02 7.92
CA GLY A 129 1.30 -0.57 8.98
C GLY A 129 0.32 0.45 9.51
N VAL A 130 -0.97 0.10 9.61
CA VAL A 130 -1.92 0.88 10.41
C VAL A 130 -1.42 1.01 11.85
N VAL A 131 -1.71 2.15 12.48
CA VAL A 131 -1.14 2.53 13.80
C VAL A 131 -1.34 1.42 14.85
N ASP A 132 -2.53 0.84 14.90
CA ASP A 132 -2.89 -0.20 15.87
C ASP A 132 -2.09 -1.50 15.73
N GLN A 133 -1.43 -1.72 14.58
CA GLN A 133 -0.73 -2.97 14.27
C GLN A 133 0.80 -2.86 14.40
N GLN A 134 1.34 -1.67 14.64
CA GLN A 134 2.79 -1.42 14.69
C GLN A 134 3.52 -2.34 15.68
N ASP A 135 2.97 -2.56 16.87
CA ASP A 135 3.60 -3.44 17.88
C ASP A 135 3.66 -4.90 17.44
N ASN A 136 2.72 -5.34 16.60
CA ASN A 136 2.73 -6.68 16.04
C ASN A 136 3.81 -6.82 14.95
N TYR A 137 4.01 -5.77 14.14
CA TYR A 137 5.10 -5.74 13.16
C TYR A 137 6.49 -5.66 13.82
N ARG A 138 6.64 -4.90 14.91
CA ARG A 138 7.89 -4.87 15.70
C ARG A 138 8.29 -6.25 16.20
N LYS A 139 7.34 -7.05 16.70
CA LYS A 139 7.59 -8.45 17.09
C LYS A 139 8.07 -9.34 15.94
N SER A 140 7.80 -8.95 14.69
CA SER A 140 8.23 -9.65 13.47
C SER A 140 9.55 -9.10 12.91
N GLY A 141 10.22 -8.19 13.62
CA GLY A 141 11.51 -7.60 13.24
C GLY A 141 11.41 -6.37 12.34
N PHE A 142 10.22 -5.76 12.22
CA PHE A 142 10.07 -4.50 11.50
C PHE A 142 10.40 -3.31 12.40
N GLU A 143 11.18 -2.38 11.88
CA GLU A 143 11.54 -1.13 12.53
C GLU A 143 10.82 0.04 11.87
N PHE A 144 10.35 0.98 12.69
CA PHE A 144 9.69 2.20 12.22
C PHE A 144 10.67 3.09 11.47
N ALA A 145 10.27 3.62 10.31
CA ALA A 145 11.06 4.58 9.54
C ALA A 145 10.44 5.99 9.58
N HIS A 146 9.17 6.11 9.15
CA HIS A 146 8.43 7.37 9.14
C HIS A 146 6.93 7.11 9.01
N ARG A 147 6.12 8.18 9.10
CA ARG A 147 4.68 8.10 8.84
C ARG A 147 4.37 8.46 7.40
N ASN A 148 3.37 7.81 6.82
CA ASN A 148 2.68 8.32 5.63
C ASN A 148 1.28 8.77 6.04
N ILE A 149 0.88 9.97 5.61
CA ILE A 149 -0.39 10.60 5.98
C ILE A 149 -1.20 10.83 4.72
N ARG A 150 -2.41 10.26 4.67
CA ARG A 150 -3.39 10.53 3.63
C ARG A 150 -4.10 11.85 3.92
N PHE A 151 -3.93 12.81 3.02
CA PHE A 151 -4.72 14.02 2.99
C PHE A 151 -5.88 13.86 2.00
N GLY A 152 -7.06 14.32 2.38
CA GLY A 152 -8.28 14.31 1.56
C GLY A 152 -8.93 15.68 1.52
N GLY A 153 -9.53 16.06 0.39
CA GLY A 153 -10.27 17.31 0.27
C GLY A 153 -10.83 17.55 -1.12
N VAL A 154 -11.83 18.44 -1.24
CA VAL A 154 -12.31 18.91 -2.55
C VAL A 154 -11.38 20.03 -3.00
N VAL A 155 -10.53 19.73 -3.98
CA VAL A 155 -9.56 20.68 -4.52
C VAL A 155 -9.90 20.97 -5.97
N THR A 156 -10.13 22.25 -6.28
CA THR A 156 -10.35 22.68 -7.66
C THR A 156 -9.01 22.94 -8.33
N ALA A 157 -8.89 22.49 -9.57
CA ALA A 157 -7.72 22.77 -10.36
C ALA A 157 -7.46 24.29 -10.51
N SER A 158 -6.21 24.70 -10.35
CA SER A 158 -5.77 26.08 -10.60
C SER A 158 -4.34 26.09 -11.12
N GLY A 159 -4.00 27.10 -11.92
CA GLY A 159 -2.67 27.27 -12.51
C GLY A 159 -2.67 27.16 -14.04
N GLU A 160 -1.60 27.65 -14.65
CA GLU A 160 -1.37 27.55 -16.08
C GLU A 160 -0.76 26.18 -16.39
N THR A 161 -1.19 25.57 -17.49
CA THR A 161 -0.54 24.37 -18.04
C THR A 161 0.83 24.79 -18.59
N PRO A 162 1.95 24.25 -18.09
CA PRO A 162 3.26 24.68 -18.55
C PRO A 162 3.58 24.06 -19.92
N ASP A 163 4.33 24.79 -20.75
CA ASP A 163 4.72 24.36 -22.10
C ASP A 163 5.56 23.07 -22.13
N ASP A 164 6.18 22.73 -20.99
CA ASP A 164 7.02 21.54 -20.82
C ASP A 164 6.30 20.35 -20.19
N LEU A 165 4.97 20.43 -20.02
CA LEU A 165 4.13 19.32 -19.62
C LEU A 165 3.95 18.33 -20.79
N PHE A 166 4.04 17.04 -20.51
CA PHE A 166 3.66 16.00 -21.46
C PHE A 166 3.00 14.82 -20.75
N THR A 167 2.21 14.06 -21.50
CA THR A 167 1.58 12.83 -21.03
C THR A 167 2.55 11.67 -21.17
N LEU A 168 2.64 10.84 -20.14
CA LEU A 168 3.39 9.60 -20.16
C LEU A 168 2.51 8.47 -20.70
N ALA A 169 3.08 7.63 -21.55
CA ALA A 169 2.46 6.41 -22.03
C ALA A 169 3.26 5.18 -21.56
N VAL A 170 2.72 3.98 -21.84
CA VAL A 170 3.40 2.71 -21.50
C VAL A 170 4.80 2.59 -22.12
N ASP A 171 5.04 3.25 -23.25
CA ASP A 171 6.36 3.26 -23.90
C ASP A 171 7.41 4.10 -23.14
N ASP A 172 6.96 4.98 -22.23
CA ASP A 172 7.83 5.84 -21.42
C ASP A 172 8.26 5.20 -20.09
N ILE A 173 7.77 4.01 -19.75
CA ILE A 173 8.02 3.39 -18.43
C ILE A 173 9.51 3.19 -18.14
N GLY A 174 10.33 2.97 -19.18
CA GLY A 174 11.79 2.84 -19.01
C GLY A 174 12.47 4.15 -18.60
N ILE A 175 11.97 5.29 -19.09
CA ILE A 175 12.46 6.62 -18.70
C ILE A 175 12.04 6.93 -17.26
N VAL A 176 10.81 6.56 -16.89
CA VAL A 176 10.30 6.75 -15.53
C VAL A 176 11.06 5.89 -14.54
N ASP A 177 11.26 4.60 -14.82
CA ASP A 177 12.02 3.69 -13.94
C ASP A 177 13.46 4.18 -13.76
N ALA A 178 14.12 4.64 -14.84
CA ALA A 178 15.46 5.23 -14.74
C ALA A 178 15.49 6.51 -13.90
N PHE A 179 14.48 7.37 -14.00
CA PHE A 179 14.34 8.56 -13.16
C PHE A 179 14.19 8.18 -11.68
N GLU A 180 13.31 7.22 -11.37
CA GLU A 180 13.11 6.76 -9.99
C GLU A 180 14.36 6.17 -9.35
N GLN A 181 15.09 5.34 -10.10
CA GLN A 181 16.34 4.77 -9.63
C GLN A 181 17.42 5.85 -9.43
N THR A 182 17.56 6.78 -10.39
CA THR A 182 18.56 7.85 -10.31
C THR A 182 18.31 8.79 -9.13
N CYS A 183 17.04 9.06 -8.83
CA CYS A 183 16.63 9.94 -7.75
C CYS A 183 16.36 9.19 -6.42
N ASN A 184 16.60 7.88 -6.34
CA ASN A 184 16.33 7.04 -5.16
C ASN A 184 14.88 7.20 -4.64
N LEU A 185 13.90 7.17 -5.54
CA LEU A 185 12.47 7.40 -5.20
C LEU A 185 11.75 6.11 -4.81
N PHE A 186 12.34 4.97 -5.14
CA PHE A 186 11.92 3.65 -4.69
C PHE A 186 13.16 2.78 -4.43
N ALA A 187 13.00 1.70 -3.67
CA ALA A 187 14.13 0.88 -3.24
C ALA A 187 14.80 0.12 -4.39
N GLU A 188 14.01 -0.28 -5.39
CA GLU A 188 14.43 -1.11 -6.53
C GLU A 188 13.68 -0.68 -7.80
N SER A 189 14.05 -1.24 -8.95
CA SER A 189 13.23 -1.11 -10.17
C SER A 189 11.81 -1.62 -9.91
N ARG A 190 10.82 -0.89 -10.41
CA ARG A 190 9.42 -1.27 -10.32
C ARG A 190 8.74 -1.20 -11.68
N ILE A 191 9.50 -1.53 -12.72
CA ILE A 191 9.06 -1.44 -14.12
C ILE A 191 7.77 -2.22 -14.41
N GLU A 192 7.56 -3.38 -13.79
CA GLU A 192 6.32 -4.15 -13.97
C GLU A 192 5.11 -3.50 -13.29
N PHE A 193 5.32 -2.82 -12.15
CA PHE A 193 4.29 -1.97 -11.55
C PHE A 193 3.99 -0.78 -12.47
N LEU A 194 5.02 -0.09 -12.96
CA LEU A 194 4.88 1.09 -13.83
C LEU A 194 4.17 0.76 -15.15
N ARG A 195 4.36 -0.44 -15.71
CA ARG A 195 3.65 -0.92 -16.90
C ARG A 195 2.14 -0.81 -16.75
N GLY A 196 1.59 -1.30 -15.65
CA GLY A 196 0.17 -1.17 -15.34
C GLY A 196 -0.19 0.22 -14.84
N TRP A 197 0.69 0.87 -14.06
CA TRP A 197 0.36 2.14 -13.42
C TRP A 197 0.29 3.32 -14.40
N ILE A 198 1.18 3.35 -15.41
CA ILE A 198 1.22 4.37 -16.45
C ILE A 198 0.40 3.92 -17.68
N GLY A 199 0.40 2.62 -18.00
CA GLY A 199 -0.27 2.09 -19.19
C GLY A 199 -1.78 1.88 -19.04
N ASN A 200 -2.37 2.09 -17.86
CA ASN A 200 -3.81 1.93 -17.66
C ASN A 200 -4.60 3.13 -18.22
N ASP A 201 -5.64 2.85 -18.99
CA ASP A 201 -6.48 3.86 -19.65
C ASP A 201 -7.30 4.72 -18.69
N LYS A 202 -7.52 4.26 -17.45
CA LYS A 202 -8.20 5.03 -16.39
C LYS A 202 -7.25 5.92 -15.61
N HIS A 203 -5.94 5.82 -15.83
CA HIS A 203 -4.95 6.62 -15.16
C HIS A 203 -4.51 7.76 -16.07
N THR A 204 -4.21 8.92 -15.49
CA THR A 204 -3.54 10.01 -16.21
C THR A 204 -2.17 10.21 -15.59
N ALA A 205 -1.14 9.87 -16.35
CA ALA A 205 0.26 10.06 -15.98
C ALA A 205 0.82 11.29 -16.71
N LEU A 206 1.29 12.28 -15.95
CA LEU A 206 1.84 13.52 -16.48
C LEU A 206 3.26 13.72 -15.98
N ALA A 207 4.09 14.34 -16.82
CA ALA A 207 5.48 14.64 -16.51
C ALA A 207 5.88 16.04 -16.97
N LEU A 208 6.90 16.58 -16.31
CA LEU A 208 7.56 17.81 -16.72
C LEU A 208 8.89 17.47 -17.39
N LYS A 209 9.14 18.07 -18.56
CA LYS A 209 10.40 17.89 -19.29
C LYS A 209 11.54 18.64 -18.61
N GLY A 210 12.69 17.99 -18.50
CA GLY A 210 13.93 18.56 -18.00
C GLY A 210 15.06 18.48 -19.04
N PRO A 211 16.23 19.07 -18.75
CA PRO A 211 17.37 19.06 -19.66
C PRO A 211 17.88 17.66 -20.03
N MET A 212 17.69 16.68 -19.14
CA MET A 212 18.17 15.30 -19.29
C MET A 212 17.05 14.27 -19.39
N GLY A 213 15.84 14.69 -19.81
CA GLY A 213 14.67 13.82 -19.91
C GLY A 213 13.54 14.27 -19.01
N LEU A 214 13.18 13.47 -18.03
CA LEU A 214 12.09 13.75 -17.09
C LEU A 214 12.64 14.48 -15.85
N ARG A 215 12.00 15.57 -15.41
CA ARG A 215 12.36 16.26 -14.15
C ARG A 215 11.44 15.94 -12.98
N ALA A 216 10.18 15.66 -13.27
CA ALA A 216 9.12 15.38 -12.30
C ALA A 216 8.00 14.61 -12.99
N TYR A 217 7.30 13.76 -12.27
CA TYR A 217 6.11 13.08 -12.79
C TYR A 217 5.14 12.69 -11.68
N GLY A 218 3.89 12.45 -12.08
CA GLY A 218 2.88 11.99 -11.17
C GLY A 218 1.72 11.37 -11.91
N VAL A 219 0.90 10.62 -11.17
CA VAL A 219 -0.24 9.89 -11.72
C VAL A 219 -1.47 10.23 -10.91
N ILE A 220 -2.58 10.51 -11.59
CA ILE A 220 -3.90 10.63 -10.98
C ILE A 220 -4.81 9.53 -11.51
N ARG A 221 -5.63 8.97 -10.62
CA ARG A 221 -6.50 7.83 -10.95
C ARG A 221 -7.79 7.85 -10.13
N PRO A 222 -8.90 7.37 -10.68
CA PRO A 222 -10.16 7.27 -9.94
C PRO A 222 -10.06 6.19 -8.86
N CYS A 223 -10.67 6.45 -7.72
CA CYS A 223 -10.87 5.50 -6.63
C CYS A 223 -12.36 5.42 -6.26
N LEU A 224 -12.73 4.58 -5.29
CA LEU A 224 -14.13 4.40 -4.91
C LEU A 224 -14.81 5.72 -4.52
N GLU A 225 -14.09 6.58 -3.82
CA GLU A 225 -14.48 7.96 -3.59
C GLU A 225 -13.43 8.88 -4.24
N GLY A 226 -13.86 9.69 -5.22
CA GLY A 226 -13.00 10.71 -5.82
C GLY A 226 -11.80 10.17 -6.60
N HIS A 227 -10.67 10.87 -6.50
CA HIS A 227 -9.43 10.54 -7.20
C HIS A 227 -8.23 10.53 -6.25
N LYS A 228 -7.22 9.72 -6.55
CA LYS A 228 -5.95 9.70 -5.82
C LYS A 228 -4.82 10.12 -6.74
N ILE A 229 -3.94 10.98 -6.23
CA ILE A 229 -2.67 11.34 -6.85
C ILE A 229 -1.57 10.53 -6.17
N GLY A 230 -0.84 9.74 -6.95
CA GLY A 230 0.21 8.86 -6.45
C GLY A 230 0.87 8.05 -7.57
N PRO A 231 2.21 8.11 -7.74
CA PRO A 231 3.10 9.01 -7.02
C PRO A 231 2.92 10.48 -7.46
N LEU A 232 3.50 11.38 -6.69
CA LEU A 232 3.83 12.74 -7.10
C LEU A 232 5.29 12.99 -6.74
N PHE A 233 6.17 12.93 -7.73
CA PHE A 233 7.60 13.05 -7.56
C PHE A 233 8.14 14.29 -8.26
N ALA A 234 8.83 15.15 -7.52
CA ALA A 234 9.35 16.41 -8.01
C ALA A 234 10.55 16.89 -7.19
N PRO A 235 11.51 17.61 -7.79
CA PRO A 235 12.73 18.03 -7.09
C PRO A 235 12.51 19.18 -6.10
N ASN A 236 11.36 19.87 -6.20
CA ASN A 236 11.03 21.01 -5.36
C ASN A 236 9.51 21.28 -5.35
N ALA A 237 9.08 22.13 -4.41
CA ALA A 237 7.67 22.49 -4.23
C ALA A 237 7.03 23.20 -5.44
N LYS A 238 7.81 23.93 -6.24
CA LYS A 238 7.29 24.63 -7.43
C LYS A 238 6.89 23.63 -8.50
N ASP A 239 7.77 22.68 -8.81
CA ASP A 239 7.49 21.60 -9.77
C ASP A 239 6.35 20.71 -9.26
N ALA A 240 6.35 20.35 -7.98
CA ALA A 240 5.26 19.57 -7.36
C ALA A 240 3.90 20.27 -7.49
N LYS A 241 3.83 21.57 -7.16
CA LYS A 241 2.59 22.36 -7.27
C LYS A 241 2.11 22.46 -8.71
N THR A 242 3.03 22.66 -9.65
CA THR A 242 2.72 22.75 -11.08
C THR A 242 2.09 21.45 -11.58
N LEU A 243 2.71 20.31 -11.23
CA LEU A 243 2.25 19.01 -11.65
C LEU A 243 0.97 18.58 -10.93
N PHE A 244 0.84 18.88 -9.64
CA PHE A 244 -0.39 18.69 -8.87
C PHE A 244 -1.56 19.44 -9.52
N GLY A 245 -1.37 20.70 -9.90
CA GLY A 245 -2.36 21.49 -10.64
C GLY A 245 -2.75 20.84 -11.97
N ALA A 246 -1.77 20.41 -12.78
CA ALA A 246 -2.03 19.75 -14.06
C ALA A 246 -2.79 18.43 -13.91
N LEU A 247 -2.47 17.62 -12.90
CA LEU A 247 -3.19 16.38 -12.59
C LEU A 247 -4.62 16.66 -12.12
N LEU A 248 -4.84 17.72 -11.34
CA LEU A 248 -6.18 18.13 -10.97
C LEU A 248 -7.00 18.54 -12.20
N GLN A 249 -6.39 19.25 -13.16
CA GLN A 249 -7.05 19.69 -14.41
C GLN A 249 -7.48 18.53 -15.29
N SER A 250 -6.81 17.38 -15.23
CA SER A 250 -7.13 16.24 -16.09
C SER A 250 -8.37 15.46 -15.68
N ARG A 251 -8.98 15.79 -14.53
CA ARG A 251 -10.22 15.15 -14.07
C ARG A 251 -11.45 15.78 -14.70
N ASP A 252 -12.38 14.94 -15.11
CA ASP A 252 -13.71 15.39 -15.53
C ASP A 252 -14.53 15.99 -14.37
N ASP A 253 -14.41 15.40 -13.18
CA ASP A 253 -15.09 15.88 -11.97
C ASP A 253 -14.16 16.70 -11.07
N GLN A 254 -14.38 18.02 -11.06
CA GLN A 254 -13.67 18.96 -10.20
C GLN A 254 -14.30 19.13 -8.81
N GLY A 255 -15.51 18.62 -8.59
CA GLY A 255 -16.22 18.67 -7.31
C GLY A 255 -15.94 17.47 -6.39
N GLY A 256 -15.44 16.36 -6.95
CA GLY A 256 -15.03 15.19 -6.21
C GLY A 256 -13.76 15.38 -5.37
N LYS A 257 -13.68 14.64 -4.25
CA LYS A 257 -12.49 14.61 -3.39
C LYS A 257 -11.24 14.17 -4.15
N VAL A 258 -10.11 14.68 -3.71
CA VAL A 258 -8.76 14.28 -4.11
C VAL A 258 -8.03 13.78 -2.88
N TYR A 259 -7.25 12.73 -3.06
CA TYR A 259 -6.43 12.13 -2.03
C TYR A 259 -4.95 12.20 -2.42
N LEU A 260 -4.10 12.50 -1.45
CA LEU A 260 -2.64 12.52 -1.57
C LEU A 260 -2.01 11.85 -0.35
N ASP A 261 -1.21 10.82 -0.58
CA ASP A 261 -0.55 10.05 0.48
C ASP A 261 0.89 10.59 0.67
N VAL A 262 1.09 11.43 1.69
CA VAL A 262 2.31 12.22 1.89
C VAL A 262 3.25 11.53 2.89
N PRO A 263 4.54 11.34 2.57
CA PRO A 263 5.53 10.96 3.57
C PRO A 263 5.79 12.13 4.51
N GLU A 264 5.50 11.95 5.78
CA GLU A 264 5.55 12.99 6.82
C GLU A 264 6.90 13.72 6.94
N PRO A 265 8.07 13.10 6.69
CA PRO A 265 9.34 13.83 6.67
C PRO A 265 9.43 14.95 5.61
N ASN A 266 8.56 14.95 4.58
CA ASN A 266 8.53 15.99 3.56
C ASN A 266 7.57 17.12 3.95
N GLN A 267 8.08 18.13 4.66
CA GLN A 267 7.27 19.28 5.06
C GLN A 267 6.68 20.05 3.86
N ALA A 268 7.40 20.15 2.74
CA ALA A 268 6.91 20.83 1.55
C ALA A 268 5.68 20.12 0.93
N ALA A 269 5.59 18.80 1.10
CA ALA A 269 4.44 18.02 0.66
C ALA A 269 3.24 18.19 1.61
N ILE A 270 3.47 18.26 2.92
CA ILE A 270 2.43 18.61 3.90
C ILE A 270 1.88 20.02 3.60
N ASP A 271 2.77 20.98 3.34
CA ASP A 271 2.40 22.36 3.02
C ASP A 271 1.60 22.42 1.71
N LEU A 272 1.97 21.61 0.70
CA LEU A 272 1.21 21.48 -0.55
C LEU A 272 -0.22 21.04 -0.28
N ALA A 273 -0.43 19.97 0.50
CA ALA A 273 -1.76 19.44 0.79
C ALA A 273 -2.60 20.44 1.63
N THR A 274 -2.03 20.95 2.71
CA THR A 274 -2.73 21.83 3.66
C THR A 274 -3.07 23.20 3.07
N THR A 275 -2.21 23.78 2.21
CA THR A 275 -2.50 25.03 1.50
C THR A 275 -3.66 24.90 0.52
N HIS A 276 -3.93 23.70 0.02
CA HIS A 276 -5.12 23.40 -0.80
C HIS A 276 -6.35 23.01 0.04
N GLY A 277 -6.31 23.20 1.37
CA GLY A 277 -7.43 22.91 2.26
C GLY A 277 -7.70 21.42 2.47
N MET A 278 -6.77 20.55 2.09
CA MET A 278 -6.88 19.11 2.36
C MET A 278 -6.61 18.84 3.85
N VAL A 279 -7.32 17.88 4.43
CA VAL A 279 -7.21 17.49 5.84
C VAL A 279 -6.70 16.06 5.98
N PRO A 280 -5.96 15.73 7.04
CA PRO A 280 -5.52 14.36 7.28
C PRO A 280 -6.73 13.46 7.58
N GLU A 281 -6.87 12.35 6.85
CA GLU A 281 -7.99 11.40 7.00
C GLU A 281 -7.52 10.01 7.45
N PHE A 282 -6.25 9.64 7.21
CA PHE A 282 -5.69 8.34 7.56
C PHE A 282 -4.17 8.42 7.69
N GLU A 283 -3.55 7.59 8.52
CA GLU A 283 -2.09 7.48 8.58
C GLU A 283 -1.61 6.04 8.74
N THR A 284 -0.41 5.77 8.20
CA THR A 284 0.31 4.52 8.33
C THR A 284 1.73 4.78 8.78
N ALA A 285 2.37 3.76 9.34
CA ALA A 285 3.80 3.75 9.61
C ALA A 285 4.52 2.96 8.54
N ARG A 286 5.41 3.63 7.80
CA ARG A 286 6.41 2.95 6.96
C ARG A 286 7.39 2.24 7.87
N MET A 287 7.51 0.93 7.69
CA MET A 287 8.41 0.09 8.48
C MET A 287 9.23 -0.83 7.58
N TYR A 288 10.41 -1.22 8.04
CA TYR A 288 11.29 -2.15 7.32
C TYR A 288 11.78 -3.27 8.22
N LYS A 289 11.77 -4.50 7.69
CA LYS A 289 12.54 -5.62 8.22
C LYS A 289 13.81 -5.76 7.38
N GLY A 290 14.97 -5.67 8.01
CA GLY A 290 16.26 -5.53 7.32
C GLY A 290 16.68 -4.07 7.12
N PRO A 291 17.80 -3.79 6.44
CA PRO A 291 18.31 -2.44 6.25
C PRO A 291 17.31 -1.56 5.48
N ALA A 292 16.86 -0.46 6.08
CA ALA A 292 15.96 0.48 5.42
C ALA A 292 16.65 1.11 4.18
N PRO A 293 15.95 1.21 3.03
CA PRO A 293 16.49 1.85 1.84
C PRO A 293 16.71 3.34 2.08
N LYS A 294 17.74 3.92 1.45
CA LYS A 294 18.05 5.35 1.53
C LYS A 294 17.30 6.09 0.44
N LEU A 295 16.02 6.38 0.68
CA LEU A 295 15.15 7.07 -0.27
C LEU A 295 15.26 8.60 -0.14
N ASP A 296 15.12 9.31 -1.26
CA ASP A 296 15.00 10.77 -1.25
C ASP A 296 13.54 11.21 -1.01
N LEU A 297 13.14 11.19 0.26
CA LEU A 297 11.79 11.61 0.66
C LEU A 297 11.53 13.10 0.38
N GLY A 298 12.56 13.93 0.20
CA GLY A 298 12.42 15.34 -0.14
C GLY A 298 11.80 15.54 -1.54
N MET A 299 11.99 14.55 -2.42
CA MET A 299 11.39 14.54 -3.75
C MET A 299 10.00 13.88 -3.79
N ALA A 300 9.59 13.22 -2.71
CA ALA A 300 8.33 12.49 -2.64
C ALA A 300 7.20 13.36 -2.06
N PHE A 301 6.39 13.96 -2.94
CA PHE A 301 5.21 14.74 -2.55
C PHE A 301 3.95 13.87 -2.41
N GLY A 302 3.96 12.69 -3.00
CA GLY A 302 2.97 11.65 -2.79
C GLY A 302 3.58 10.29 -3.12
N ILE A 303 3.40 9.30 -2.25
CA ILE A 303 3.80 7.91 -2.55
C ILE A 303 2.83 7.29 -3.56
N SER A 304 3.17 6.12 -4.11
CA SER A 304 2.32 5.48 -5.12
C SER A 304 1.11 4.78 -4.53
N SER A 305 1.31 4.00 -3.46
CA SER A 305 0.25 3.28 -2.74
C SER A 305 0.73 2.86 -1.36
N PHE A 306 -0.19 2.64 -0.41
CA PHE A 306 0.17 2.00 0.87
C PHE A 306 0.36 0.50 0.71
N GLU A 307 -0.26 -0.09 -0.32
CA GLU A 307 -0.38 -1.52 -0.49
C GLU A 307 0.88 -2.16 -1.08
N LEU A 308 1.56 -1.43 -1.97
CA LEU A 308 2.76 -1.89 -2.70
C LEU A 308 3.98 -0.98 -2.49
N GLY A 309 3.83 0.14 -1.77
CA GLY A 309 4.94 1.01 -1.39
C GLY A 309 4.97 2.37 -2.06
#